data_AF-A0A6A8A9R4-F1
#
_entry.id   AF-A0A6A8A9R4-F1
#
_cell.length_a   1.000
_cell.length_b   1.000
_cell.length_c   1.000
_cell.angle_alpha   90.00
_cell.angle_beta   90.00
_cell.angle_gamma   90.00
#
_symmetry.space_group_name_H-M   'P 1'
#
loop_
_entity.id
_entity.type
_entity.pdbx_description
1 polymer ?
#
loop_
_entity_poly.entity_id
_entity_poly.type
_entity_poly.pdbx_seq_one_letter_code
_entity_poly.pdbx_strand_id
1 'polypeptide(L)' 'MAITAEGVETAEQLARIRGERCTHVQGYLTGRSMDTDQIPVFLAGNDLDKRI' A
#
# COMPACT_ATOMS: atom_id res chain seq x y z
N MET A 1 -3.72 14.51 -12.14
CA MET A 1 -2.42 14.45 -11.44
C MET A 1 -2.49 13.31 -10.43
N ALA A 2 -1.53 12.39 -10.41
CA ALA A 2 -1.45 11.35 -9.39
C ALA A 2 -0.35 11.73 -8.40
N ILE A 3 -0.64 11.63 -7.10
CA ILE A 3 0.31 11.93 -6.02
C ILE A 3 0.43 10.66 -5.17
N THR A 4 1.66 10.28 -4.89
CA THR A 4 1.99 9.13 -4.02
C THR A 4 2.56 9.67 -2.72
N ALA A 5 1.96 9.29 -1.59
CA ALA A 5 2.57 9.47 -0.28
C ALA A 5 3.44 8.25 0.03
N GLU A 6 4.75 8.46 0.16
CA GLU A 6 5.74 7.42 0.47
C GLU A 6 6.05 7.41 1.98
N GLY A 7 6.45 6.23 2.50
CA GLY A 7 6.77 6.06 3.93
C GLY A 7 5.54 5.91 4.83
N VAL A 8 4.42 5.36 4.34
CA VAL A 8 3.24 5.07 5.16
C VAL A 8 3.44 3.77 5.95
N GLU A 9 3.59 3.89 7.26
CA GLU A 9 3.94 2.79 8.16
C GLU A 9 2.77 2.37 9.07
N THR A 10 1.85 3.27 9.37
CA THR A 10 0.74 3.03 10.31
C THR A 10 -0.64 3.38 9.73
N ALA A 11 -1.68 2.72 10.25
CA ALA A 11 -3.07 2.99 9.86
C ALA A 11 -3.51 4.44 10.14
N GLU A 12 -2.95 5.07 11.18
CA GLU A 12 -3.20 6.48 11.50
C GLU A 12 -2.62 7.41 10.43
N GLN A 13 -1.40 7.17 9.96
CA GLN A 13 -0.80 7.91 8.85
C GLN A 13 -1.64 7.76 7.57
N LEU A 14 -2.11 6.54 7.27
CA LEU A 14 -3.00 6.29 6.13
C LEU A 14 -4.30 7.09 6.25
N ALA A 15 -4.92 7.12 7.44
CA ALA A 15 -6.14 7.88 7.68
C ALA A 15 -5.94 9.39 7.45
N ARG A 16 -4.80 9.93 7.89
CA ARG A 16 -4.43 11.33 7.64
C ARG A 16 -4.23 11.62 6.15
N ILE A 17 -3.45 10.79 5.45
CA ILE A 17 -3.10 10.99 4.03
C ILE A 17 -4.33 10.94 3.12
N ARG A 18 -5.37 10.17 3.48
CA ARG A 18 -6.65 10.15 2.74
C ARG A 18 -7.32 11.54 2.66
N GLY A 19 -7.05 12.43 3.63
CA GLY A 19 -7.53 13.82 3.60
C GLY A 19 -6.69 14.77 2.73
N GLU A 20 -5.49 14.37 2.30
CA GLU A 20 -4.48 15.25 1.68
C GLU A 20 -4.51 15.21 0.13
N ARG A 21 -5.56 14.66 -0.47
CA ARG A 21 -5.71 14.46 -1.95
C ARG A 21 -4.62 13.59 -2.59
N CYS A 22 -3.87 12.83 -1.79
CA CYS A 22 -2.99 11.79 -2.31
C CYS A 22 -3.84 10.66 -2.92
N THR A 23 -3.43 10.19 -4.09
CA THR A 23 -4.15 9.15 -4.84
C THR A 23 -3.56 7.75 -4.61
N HIS A 24 -2.29 7.68 -4.18
CA HIS A 24 -1.58 6.45 -3.92
C HIS A 24 -0.79 6.54 -2.61
N VAL A 25 -0.49 5.38 -2.04
CA VAL A 25 0.33 5.24 -0.82
C VAL A 25 1.32 4.10 -1.00
N GLN A 26 2.53 4.29 -0.48
CA GLN A 26 3.57 3.26 -0.44
C GLN A 26 4.29 3.33 0.91
N GLY A 27 4.57 2.17 1.51
CA GLY A 27 5.29 2.07 2.77
C GLY A 27 5.04 0.74 3.47
N TYR A 28 5.66 0.56 4.65
CA TYR A 28 5.63 -0.69 5.42
C TYR A 28 4.20 -1.21 5.66
N LEU A 29 3.23 -0.31 5.86
CA LEU A 29 1.82 -0.66 6.06
C LEU A 29 1.21 -1.41 4.85
N THR A 30 1.63 -1.03 3.65
CA THR A 30 1.11 -1.58 2.39
C THR A 30 1.90 -2.77 1.88
N GLY A 31 3.17 -2.89 2.26
CA GLY A 31 4.06 -3.95 1.84
C GLY A 31 5.51 -3.63 2.20
N ARG A 32 6.24 -4.63 2.67
CA ARG A 32 7.69 -4.51 2.91
C ARG A 32 8.46 -4.64 1.60
N SER A 33 9.68 -4.08 1.56
CA SER A 33 10.64 -4.46 0.51
C SER A 33 10.79 -5.98 0.49
N MET A 34 10.77 -6.55 -0.69
CA MET A 34 10.73 -7.99 -0.91
C MET A 34 11.55 -8.36 -2.12
N ASP A 35 12.02 -9.61 -2.15
CA ASP A 35 12.72 -10.14 -3.31
C ASP A 35 11.76 -10.40 -4.47
N THR A 36 12.31 -10.52 -5.68
CA THR A 36 11.50 -10.62 -6.91
C THR A 36 10.61 -11.86 -6.93
N ASP A 37 11.06 -12.96 -6.33
CA ASP A 37 10.32 -14.21 -6.20
C ASP A 37 9.11 -14.11 -5.25
N GLN A 38 9.07 -13.11 -4.37
CA GLN A 38 7.97 -12.89 -3.42
C GLN A 38 6.81 -12.07 -4.02
N ILE A 39 7.06 -11.32 -5.09
CA ILE A 39 6.07 -10.44 -5.74
C ILE A 39 4.80 -11.21 -6.17
N PRO A 40 4.87 -12.37 -6.85
CA PRO A 40 3.66 -13.07 -7.31
C PRO A 40 2.76 -13.50 -6.14
N VAL A 41 3.35 -13.96 -5.04
CA VAL A 41 2.61 -14.38 -3.84
C VAL A 41 1.95 -13.17 -3.16
N PHE A 42 2.68 -12.07 -3.04
CA PHE A 42 2.18 -10.83 -2.46
C PHE A 42 0.96 -10.28 -3.25
N LEU A 43 1.06 -10.25 -4.59
CA LEU A 43 -0.03 -9.78 -5.44
C LEU A 43 -1.24 -10.71 -5.40
N ALA A 44 -1.04 -12.03 -5.40
CA ALA A 44 -2.12 -13.01 -5.34
C ALA A 44 -2.93 -12.92 -4.03
N GLY A 45 -2.27 -12.64 -2.89
CA GLY A 45 -2.95 -12.45 -1.60
C GLY A 45 -3.90 -11.25 -1.59
N ASN A 46 -3.47 -10.13 -2.17
CA ASN A 46 -4.25 -8.89 -2.23
C ASN A 46 -5.51 -9.01 -3.12
N ASP A 47 -5.49 -9.87 -4.14
CA ASP A 47 -6.66 -10.14 -4.98
C ASP A 47 -7.72 -11.00 -4.29
N LEU A 48 -7.33 -11.81 -3.30
CA LEU A 48 -8.27 -12.59 -2.48
C LEU A 48 -9.02 -11.70 -1.49
N ASP A 49 -8.34 -10.73 -0.87
CA ASP A 49 -8.95 -9.79 0.09
C ASP A 49 -9.99 -8.85 -0.56
N LYS A 50 -9.92 -8.63 -1.88
CA LYS A 50 -10.87 -7.78 -2.63
C LYS A 50 -12.12 -8.52 -3.14
N ARG A 51 -12.19 -9.84 -2.96
CA ARG A 51 -13.28 -10.70 -3.46
C ARG A 51 -14.34 -11.04 -2.41
N ILE A 52 -14.20 -10.51 -1.20
CA ILE A 52 -15.10 -10.64 -0.05
C ILE A 52 -15.70 -9.27 0.27
#